data_AF-A0A355FJ73-F1
#
_entry.id   AF-A0A355FJ73-F1
#
_cell.length_a   1.000
_cell.length_b   1.000
_cell.length_c   1.000
_cell.angle_alpha   90.00
_cell.angle_beta   90.00
_cell.angle_gamma   90.00
#
_symmetry.space_group_name_H-M   'P 1'
#
loop_
_entity.id
_entity.type
_entity.pdbx_description
1 polymer ?
#
loop_
_entity_poly.entity_id
_entity_poly.type
_entity_poly.pdbx_seq_one_letter_code
_entity_poly.pdbx_strand_id
1 'polypeptide(L)'
;MIQNDLPAIFRDYNPIENKMLQVIDNEGHVVDQDRMPALDDETIIEAYKQMLFERTSDEMAVSYQRQGRMYTYTPNLGQEAIHIAAGMNIRDDDWLVPSFRELGTLLSKGV
;
A
#
# COMPACT_ATOMS: atom_id res chain seq x y z
N MET A 1 -19.02 -22.22 -1.65
CA MET A 1 -18.95 -21.11 -2.62
C MET A 1 -18.34 -21.70 -3.89
N ILE A 2 -19.10 -21.78 -4.98
CA ILE A 2 -18.65 -22.43 -6.22
C ILE A 2 -17.91 -21.35 -7.02
N GLN A 3 -16.74 -21.65 -7.58
CA GLN A 3 -15.85 -20.67 -8.27
C GLN A 3 -16.55 -19.77 -9.31
N ASN A 4 -17.70 -20.18 -9.85
CA ASN A 4 -18.45 -19.46 -10.88
C ASN A 4 -19.13 -18.16 -10.40
N ASP A 5 -19.36 -17.98 -9.10
CA ASP A 5 -20.02 -16.77 -8.56
C ASP A 5 -19.03 -15.68 -8.13
N LEU A 6 -17.72 -15.89 -8.33
CA LEU A 6 -16.73 -14.89 -7.97
C LEU A 6 -16.70 -13.73 -8.97
N PRO A 7 -16.51 -12.47 -8.49
CA PRO A 7 -16.19 -11.34 -9.35
C PRO A 7 -15.01 -11.65 -10.28
N ALA A 8 -15.02 -11.08 -11.49
CA ALA A 8 -14.05 -11.40 -12.55
C ALA A 8 -12.58 -11.37 -12.07
N ILE A 9 -12.22 -10.37 -11.25
CA ILE A 9 -10.86 -10.25 -10.71
C ILE A 9 -10.41 -11.47 -9.88
N PHE A 10 -11.30 -12.05 -9.06
CA PHE A 10 -10.96 -13.21 -8.24
C PHE A 10 -11.04 -14.52 -9.02
N ARG A 11 -11.74 -14.53 -10.16
CA ARG A 11 -11.76 -15.65 -11.09
C ARG A 11 -10.48 -15.72 -11.91
N ASP A 12 -10.03 -14.58 -12.43
CA ASP A 12 -8.87 -14.49 -13.31
C ASP A 12 -7.54 -14.53 -12.52
N TYR A 13 -7.53 -14.00 -11.29
CA TYR A 13 -6.37 -13.94 -10.39
C TYR A 13 -6.65 -14.66 -9.07
N ASN A 14 -7.06 -15.92 -9.16
CA ASN A 14 -7.35 -16.75 -7.99
C ASN A 14 -6.06 -17.10 -7.21
N PRO A 15 -5.90 -16.64 -5.96
CA PRO A 15 -4.69 -16.91 -5.18
C PRO A 15 -4.53 -18.38 -4.78
N ILE A 16 -5.61 -19.17 -4.75
CA ILE A 16 -5.55 -20.62 -4.48
C ILE A 16 -4.82 -21.35 -5.62
N GLU A 17 -4.90 -20.81 -6.84
CA GLU A 17 -4.20 -21.32 -8.01
C GLU A 17 -2.83 -20.65 -8.21
N ASN A 18 -2.34 -19.92 -7.20
CA ASN A 18 -1.11 -19.14 -7.26
C ASN A 18 -1.10 -18.11 -8.40
N LYS A 19 -2.27 -17.55 -8.72
CA LYS A 19 -2.41 -16.43 -9.65
C LYS A 19 -2.59 -15.13 -8.87
N MET A 20 -1.92 -14.07 -9.31
CA MET A 20 -1.97 -12.75 -8.70
C MET A 20 -2.05 -11.70 -9.80
N LEU A 21 -2.84 -10.66 -9.57
CA LEU A 21 -2.81 -9.49 -10.45
C LEU A 21 -1.47 -8.78 -10.29
N GLN A 22 -0.72 -8.68 -11.38
CA GLN A 22 0.57 -8.04 -11.43
C GLN A 22 0.65 -7.19 -12.70
N VAL A 23 0.97 -5.91 -12.54
CA VAL A 23 1.12 -4.95 -13.66
C VAL A 23 2.58 -4.74 -14.00
N ILE A 24 3.45 -4.72 -12.99
CA ILE A 24 4.91 -4.60 -13.11
C ILE A 24 5.62 -5.75 -12.39
N ASP A 25 6.75 -6.21 -12.92
CA ASP A 25 7.63 -7.16 -12.26
C ASP A 25 8.51 -6.52 -11.17
N ASN A 26 9.35 -7.31 -10.50
CA ASN A 26 10.21 -6.83 -9.42
C ASN A 26 11.38 -5.96 -9.94
N GLU A 27 11.67 -6.06 -11.22
CA GLU A 27 12.68 -5.30 -11.95
C GLU A 27 12.09 -3.99 -12.52
N GLY A 28 10.77 -3.80 -12.41
CA GLY A 28 10.06 -2.61 -12.86
C GLY A 28 9.61 -2.65 -14.33
N HIS A 29 9.69 -3.81 -15.00
CA HIS A 29 9.14 -3.97 -16.34
C HIS A 29 7.63 -4.18 -16.30
N VAL A 30 6.92 -3.58 -17.26
CA VAL A 30 5.48 -3.78 -17.43
C VAL A 30 5.22 -5.18 -17.96
N VAL A 31 4.44 -5.98 -17.22
CA VAL A 31 4.05 -7.35 -17.61
C VAL A 31 2.59 -7.45 -18.04
N ASP A 32 1.77 -6.44 -17.73
CA ASP A 32 0.38 -6.32 -18.18
C ASP A 32 0.13 -4.90 -18.71
N GLN A 33 0.29 -4.74 -20.02
CA GLN A 33 0.16 -3.44 -20.69
C GLN A 33 -1.29 -2.93 -20.71
N ASP A 34 -2.27 -3.84 -20.74
CA ASP A 34 -3.69 -3.51 -20.80
C ASP A 34 -4.19 -2.92 -19.47
N ARG A 35 -3.53 -3.28 -18.37
CA ARG A 35 -3.83 -2.80 -17.01
C ARG A 35 -2.90 -1.70 -16.51
N MET A 36 -1.94 -1.26 -17.31
CA MET A 36 -1.05 -0.17 -16.94
C MET A 36 -1.84 1.14 -16.83
N PRO A 37 -1.92 1.77 -15.64
CA PRO A 37 -2.65 3.01 -15.48
C PRO A 37 -1.92 4.17 -16.17
N ALA A 38 -2.69 5.10 -16.73
CA ALA A 38 -2.15 6.37 -17.20
C ALA A 38 -1.99 7.31 -15.99
N LEU A 39 -0.78 7.40 -15.45
CA LEU A 39 -0.40 8.31 -14.39
C LEU A 39 0.67 9.28 -14.91
N ASP A 40 0.58 10.55 -14.51
CA ASP A 40 1.65 11.51 -14.77
C ASP A 40 2.85 11.28 -13.85
N ASP A 41 4.01 11.76 -14.29
CA ASP A 41 5.28 11.59 -13.57
C ASP A 41 5.21 12.24 -12.19
N GLU A 42 4.52 13.38 -12.07
CA GLU A 42 4.34 14.11 -10.82
C GLU A 42 3.64 13.26 -9.75
N THR A 43 2.56 12.57 -10.12
CA THR A 43 1.79 11.68 -9.25
C THR A 43 2.64 10.49 -8.79
N ILE A 44 3.41 9.89 -9.71
CA ILE A 44 4.30 8.77 -9.40
C ILE A 44 5.40 9.21 -8.42
N ILE A 45 6.02 10.35 -8.68
CA ILE A 45 7.06 10.92 -7.83
C ILE A 45 6.52 11.25 -6.43
N GLU A 46 5.31 11.81 -6.35
CA GLU A 46 4.68 12.13 -5.07
C GLU A 46 4.36 10.86 -4.27
N ALA A 47 3.77 9.83 -4.91
CA ALA A 47 3.53 8.55 -4.26
C ALA A 47 4.83 7.93 -3.71
N TYR A 48 5.92 7.99 -4.50
CA TYR A 48 7.23 7.48 -4.05
C TYR A 48 7.79 8.26 -2.86
N LYS A 49 7.68 9.59 -2.86
CA LYS A 49 8.10 10.44 -1.73
C LYS A 49 7.33 10.10 -0.46
N GLN A 50 6.02 9.89 -0.56
CA GLN A 50 5.21 9.54 0.60
C GLN A 50 5.53 8.13 1.12
N MET A 51 5.80 7.16 0.24
CA MET A 51 6.27 5.82 0.67
C MET A 51 7.60 5.91 1.42
N LEU A 52 8.53 6.73 0.91
CA LEU A 52 9.81 6.97 1.58
C LEU A 52 9.64 7.66 2.93
N PHE A 53 8.73 8.62 3.02
CA PHE A 53 8.42 9.32 4.27
C PHE A 53 7.82 8.38 5.32
N GLU A 54 6.86 7.55 4.91
CA GLU A 54 6.30 6.51 5.77
C GLU A 54 7.40 5.58 6.29
N ARG A 55 8.24 5.05 5.40
CA ARG A 55 9.32 4.14 5.81
C ARG A 55 10.30 4.77 6.78
N THR A 56 10.68 6.01 6.52
CA THR A 56 11.60 6.76 7.39
C THR A 56 10.99 6.95 8.78
N SER A 57 9.69 7.25 8.84
CA SER A 57 8.95 7.40 10.09
C SER A 57 8.84 6.08 10.85
N ASP A 58 8.57 4.98 10.15
CA ASP A 58 8.49 3.61 10.69
C ASP A 58 9.82 3.17 11.32
N GLU A 59 10.93 3.37 10.59
CA GLU A 59 12.28 3.03 11.07
C GLU A 59 12.65 3.82 12.33
N MET A 60 12.29 5.10 12.38
CA MET A 60 12.51 5.96 13.55
C MET A 60 11.68 5.50 14.76
N ALA A 61 10.41 5.14 14.56
CA ALA A 61 9.55 4.63 15.62
C ALA A 61 10.07 3.29 16.17
N VAL A 62 10.52 2.37 15.30
CA VAL A 62 11.20 1.13 15.71
C VAL A 62 12.47 1.43 16.51
N SER A 63 13.26 2.42 16.09
CA SER A 63 14.46 2.84 16.83
C SER A 63 14.13 3.35 18.24
N TYR A 64 13.10 4.19 18.39
CA TYR A 64 12.64 4.66 19.70
C TYR A 64 12.08 3.56 20.57
N GLN A 65 11.35 2.62 19.97
CA GLN A 65 10.83 1.44 20.66
C GLN A 65 11.97 0.62 21.27
N ARG A 66 13.01 0.34 20.48
CA ARG A 66 14.20 -0.41 20.94
C ARG A 66 15.01 0.31 22.03
N GLN A 67 14.95 1.63 22.07
CA GLN A 67 15.59 2.45 23.10
C GLN A 67 14.75 2.58 24.38
N GLY A 68 13.54 2.01 24.43
CA GLY A 68 12.61 2.18 25.55
C GLY A 68 12.00 3.60 25.63
N ARG A 69 12.11 4.40 24.57
CA ARG A 69 11.53 5.75 24.47
C ARG A 69 10.08 5.73 23.96
N MET A 70 9.65 4.58 23.45
CA MET A 70 8.30 4.28 22.98
C MET A 70 7.96 2.87 23.46
N TYR A 71 6.73 2.62 23.89
CA TYR A 71 6.32 1.33 24.45
C TYR A 71 6.19 0.24 23.38
N THR A 72 4.98 0.00 22.89
CA THR A 72 4.70 -1.00 21.86
C THR A 72 4.51 -0.27 20.54
N TYR A 73 5.19 -0.74 19.50
CA TYR A 73 5.09 -0.21 18.15
C TYR A 73 4.98 -1.35 17.15
N THR A 74 4.14 -1.16 16.14
CA THR A 74 3.85 -2.13 15.07
C THR A 74 4.49 -1.65 13.77
N PRO A 75 5.57 -2.31 13.29
CA PRO A 75 6.25 -1.92 12.06
C PRO A 75 5.39 -2.13 10.81
N ASN A 76 5.58 -1.26 9.82
CA ASN A 76 4.84 -1.21 8.55
C ASN A 76 5.69 -1.54 7.33
N LEU A 77 6.96 -1.88 7.53
CA LEU A 77 7.90 -2.26 6.49
C LEU A 77 7.30 -3.23 5.46
N GLY A 78 7.24 -2.78 4.21
CA GLY A 78 6.76 -3.55 3.06
C GLY A 78 5.28 -3.33 2.72
N GLN A 79 4.60 -2.43 3.43
CA GLN A 79 3.18 -2.11 3.21
C GLN A 79 2.95 -0.66 2.75
N GLU A 80 4.00 0.08 2.42
CA GLU A 80 3.88 1.52 2.18
C GLU A 80 3.03 1.81 0.94
N ALA A 81 3.21 1.04 -0.13
CA ALA A 81 2.48 1.24 -1.37
C ALA A 81 0.96 1.17 -1.18
N ILE A 82 0.47 0.22 -0.37
CA ILE A 82 -0.98 0.07 -0.14
C ILE A 82 -1.52 1.20 0.75
N HIS A 83 -0.73 1.66 1.72
CA HIS A 83 -1.11 2.78 2.59
C HIS A 83 -1.18 4.10 1.85
N ILE A 84 -0.13 4.43 1.10
CA ILE A 84 -0.07 5.67 0.32
C ILE A 84 -1.12 5.67 -0.78
N ALA A 85 -1.33 4.53 -1.47
CA ALA A 85 -2.40 4.43 -2.47
C ALA A 85 -3.78 4.68 -1.85
N ALA A 86 -4.08 4.09 -0.68
CA ALA A 86 -5.33 4.34 0.04
C ALA A 86 -5.44 5.81 0.44
N GLY A 87 -4.40 6.38 1.01
CA GLY A 87 -4.34 7.76 1.49
C GLY A 87 -4.52 8.83 0.41
N MET A 88 -3.91 8.62 -0.76
CA MET A 88 -4.03 9.52 -1.91
C MET A 88 -5.41 9.46 -2.58
N ASN A 89 -6.15 8.36 -2.44
CA ASN A 89 -7.43 8.14 -3.13
C ASN A 89 -8.66 8.26 -2.22
N ILE A 90 -8.50 8.14 -0.90
CA ILE A 90 -9.60 8.27 0.04
C ILE A 90 -10.09 9.72 0.11
N ARG A 91 -11.38 9.92 -0.15
CA ARG A 91 -12.01 11.25 -0.13
C ARG A 91 -12.22 11.70 1.31
N ASP A 92 -12.48 13.00 1.49
CA ASP A 92 -12.65 13.56 2.82
C ASP A 92 -13.96 13.11 3.50
N ASP A 93 -14.92 12.63 2.74
CA ASP A 93 -16.18 12.04 3.21
C ASP A 93 -16.16 10.51 3.35
N ASP A 94 -15.06 9.86 2.96
CA ASP A 94 -14.89 8.42 3.07
C ASP A 94 -14.44 8.04 4.50
N TRP A 95 -14.98 6.92 4.99
CA TRP A 95 -14.63 6.40 6.31
C TRP A 95 -13.45 5.42 6.20
N LEU A 96 -12.35 5.74 6.88
CA LEU A 96 -11.25 4.80 7.11
C LEU A 96 -11.46 4.08 8.45
N VAL A 97 -11.48 2.75 8.44
CA VAL A 97 -11.48 1.93 9.65
C VAL A 97 -10.12 1.24 9.76
N PRO A 98 -9.12 1.88 10.40
CA PRO A 98 -7.78 1.32 10.48
C PRO A 98 -7.67 0.19 11.50
N SER A 99 -6.59 -0.57 11.41
CA SER A 99 -6.12 -1.51 12.41
C SER A 99 -4.87 -0.92 13.09
N PHE A 100 -3.76 -1.67 13.13
CA PHE A 100 -2.50 -1.26 13.78
C PHE A 100 -1.35 -0.95 12.81
N ARG A 101 -1.54 -1.01 11.49
CA ARG A 101 -0.45 -0.80 10.51
C ARG A 101 -0.65 0.36 9.55
N GLU A 102 -1.75 1.10 9.66
CA GLU A 102 -2.15 2.09 8.67
C GLU A 102 -1.47 3.47 8.88
N LEU A 103 -0.24 3.48 9.41
CA LEU A 103 0.52 4.71 9.67
C LEU A 103 0.67 5.55 8.39
N GLY A 104 1.07 4.92 7.28
CA GLY A 104 1.23 5.61 5.99
C GLY A 104 -0.04 6.33 5.53
N THR A 105 -1.18 5.69 5.69
CA THR A 105 -2.48 6.27 5.32
C THR A 105 -2.77 7.51 6.18
N LEU A 106 -2.49 7.45 7.49
CA LEU A 106 -2.67 8.60 8.39
C LEU A 106 -1.71 9.76 8.03
N LEU A 107 -0.42 9.45 7.83
CA LEU A 107 0.59 10.44 7.45
C LEU A 107 0.24 11.15 6.13
N SER A 108 -0.26 10.40 5.13
CA SER A 108 -0.67 10.97 3.84
C SER A 108 -1.86 11.94 3.94
N LYS A 109 -2.70 11.80 4.97
CA LYS A 109 -3.82 12.71 5.27
C LYS A 109 -3.41 13.87 6.20
N GLY A 110 -2.11 14.02 6.48
CA GLY A 110 -1.56 15.15 7.22
C GLY A 110 -1.72 15.06 8.75
N VAL A 111 -1.86 13.85 9.29
CA VAL A 111 -1.87 13.58 10.75
C VAL A 111 -0.46 13.67 11.33
#